data_AF-A0AAP6BLM5-F1
#
_entry.id   AF-A0AAP6BLM5-F1
#
_cell.length_a   1.000
_cell.length_b   1.000
_cell.length_c   1.000
_cell.angle_alpha   90.00
_cell.angle_beta   90.00
_cell.angle_gamma   90.00
#
_symmetry.space_group_name_H-M   'P 1'
#
loop_
_entity.id
_entity.type
_entity.pdbx_description
1 polymer ?
#
loop_
_entity_poly.entity_id
_entity_poly.type
_entity_poly.pdbx_seq_one_letter_code
_entity_poly.pdbx_strand_id
1 'polypeptide(L)'
;MRIYDYACACGTRFEAMVSGPDAPPPPCADCGRPTRRLPSAGAALLGQARLPATADAAPKSWDGTHQGNTEYIARWRRTLDARAALEERHPELAEKRSPVVAHEGPYHAAPLTADELASGAIKPRHHAHPHGHPHSHQFPAGQNPGE
;
A
#
# COMPACT_ATOMS: atom_id res chain seq x y z
N MET A 1 29.86 27.55 -1.67
CA MET A 1 30.80 26.59 -1.08
C MET A 1 30.12 25.24 -0.93
N ARG A 2 30.83 24.13 -1.10
CA ARG A 2 30.29 22.76 -1.01
C ARG A 2 31.21 21.90 -0.14
N ILE A 3 30.64 20.97 0.62
CA ILE A 3 31.40 20.00 1.42
C ILE A 3 31.40 18.67 0.67
N TYR A 4 32.56 18.03 0.58
CA TYR A 4 32.69 16.67 0.04
C TYR A 4 33.54 15.80 0.96
N ASP A 5 33.29 14.50 0.88
CA ASP A 5 34.12 13.45 1.48
C ASP A 5 35.34 13.15 0.60
N TYR A 6 36.50 12.96 1.23
CA TYR A 6 37.74 12.60 0.57
C TYR A 6 38.38 11.37 1.23
N ALA A 7 39.14 10.60 0.45
CA ALA A 7 39.96 9.50 0.93
C ALA A 7 41.38 9.58 0.38
N CYS A 8 42.34 9.28 1.24
CA CYS A 8 43.74 9.12 0.86
C CYS A 8 44.14 7.63 0.84
N ALA A 9 45.15 7.28 0.04
CA ALA A 9 45.71 5.93 -0.01
C ALA A 9 46.39 5.49 1.31
N CYS A 10 46.73 6.45 2.20
CA CYS A 10 47.26 6.14 3.53
C CYS A 10 46.18 5.69 4.54
N GLY A 11 44.89 5.75 4.18
CA GLY A 11 43.77 5.32 5.03
C GLY A 11 42.92 6.47 5.59
N THR A 12 43.43 7.71 5.61
CA THR A 12 42.70 8.87 6.13
C THR A 12 41.47 9.21 5.29
N ARG A 13 40.35 9.46 5.96
CA ARG A 13 39.09 9.96 5.38
C ARG A 13 38.69 11.22 6.10
N PHE A 14 38.25 12.23 5.36
CA PHE A 14 37.89 13.53 5.93
C PHE A 14 36.92 14.28 5.01
N GLU A 15 36.24 15.26 5.59
CA GLU A 15 35.38 16.21 4.88
C GLU A 15 36.13 17.51 4.63
N ALA A 16 35.95 18.10 3.45
CA ALA A 16 36.53 19.41 3.15
C ALA A 16 35.56 20.29 2.37
N MET A 17 35.55 21.58 2.73
CA MET A 17 34.80 22.60 2.03
C MET A 17 35.61 23.15 0.85
N VAL A 18 35.04 23.10 -0.34
CA VAL A 18 35.67 23.58 -1.57
C VAL A 18 34.76 24.58 -2.31
N SER A 19 35.38 25.42 -3.14
CA SER A 19 34.70 26.51 -3.84
C SER A 19 33.68 26.01 -4.87
N GLY A 20 33.95 24.86 -5.51
CA GLY A 20 33.14 24.31 -6.59
C GLY A 20 33.40 22.82 -6.86
N PRO A 21 32.68 22.21 -7.81
CA PRO A 21 32.83 20.79 -8.12
C PRO A 21 34.14 20.49 -8.85
N ASP A 22 34.64 21.41 -9.66
CA ASP A 22 35.90 21.25 -10.41
C ASP A 22 37.13 21.73 -9.63
N ALA A 23 36.93 22.15 -8.37
CA ALA A 23 38.04 22.54 -7.51
C ALA A 23 38.96 21.33 -7.24
N PRO A 24 40.29 21.51 -7.26
CA PRO A 24 41.24 20.44 -7.01
C PRO A 24 41.03 19.86 -5.60
N PRO A 25 41.17 18.53 -5.42
CA PRO A 25 41.11 17.91 -4.09
C PRO A 25 42.19 18.48 -3.16
N PRO A 26 41.86 18.79 -1.90
CA PRO A 26 42.86 19.18 -0.90
C PRO A 26 43.83 18.02 -0.63
N PRO A 27 45.11 18.31 -0.32
CA PRO A 27 46.06 17.27 0.08
C PRO A 27 45.64 16.64 1.42
N CYS A 28 46.09 15.41 1.66
CA CYS A 28 45.85 14.71 2.91
C CYS A 28 46.54 15.43 4.09
N ALA A 29 45.82 15.68 5.18
CA ALA A 29 46.38 16.30 6.38
C ALA A 29 47.49 15.46 7.04
N ASP A 30 47.40 14.12 6.95
CA ASP A 30 48.32 13.22 7.66
C ASP A 30 49.61 12.94 6.89
N CYS A 31 49.54 12.89 5.55
CA CYS A 31 50.69 12.47 4.73
C CYS A 31 50.97 13.36 3.52
N GLY A 32 50.20 14.44 3.31
CA GLY A 32 50.38 15.40 2.22
C GLY A 32 50.07 14.87 0.81
N ARG A 33 49.76 13.58 0.66
CA ARG A 33 49.50 12.95 -0.64
C ARG A 33 48.17 13.41 -1.24
N PRO A 34 48.01 13.33 -2.58
CA PRO A 34 46.75 13.63 -3.24
C PRO A 34 45.62 12.73 -2.71
N THR A 35 44.44 13.31 -2.65
CA THR A 35 43.22 12.64 -2.19
C THR A 35 42.25 12.46 -3.34
N ARG A 36 41.37 11.47 -3.23
CA ARG A 36 40.25 11.31 -4.17
C ARG A 36 38.96 11.72 -3.50
N ARG A 37 38.09 12.40 -4.24
CA ARG A 37 36.72 12.68 -3.80
C ARG A 37 35.92 11.38 -3.78
N LEU A 38 35.18 11.15 -2.70
CA LEU A 38 34.25 10.04 -2.60
C LEU A 38 32.86 10.46 -3.10
N PRO A 39 32.09 9.56 -3.71
CA PRO A 39 30.66 9.79 -3.89
C PRO A 39 30.04 9.99 -2.51
N SER A 40 29.20 11.01 -2.35
CA SER A 40 28.56 11.32 -1.08
C SER A 40 27.74 10.12 -0.60
N ALA A 41 27.80 9.82 0.70
CA ALA A 41 27.02 8.73 1.30
C ALA A 41 25.51 8.84 0.99
N GLY A 42 25.01 10.08 0.81
CA GLY A 42 23.64 10.35 0.37
C GLY A 42 23.26 9.71 -0.97
N ALA A 43 24.20 9.56 -1.92
CA ALA A 43 23.94 8.86 -3.18
C ALA A 43 23.64 7.37 -2.97
N ALA A 44 24.24 6.75 -1.94
CA ALA A 44 23.94 5.37 -1.55
C ALA A 44 22.60 5.23 -0.80
N LEU A 45 22.07 6.33 -0.23
CA LEU A 45 20.80 6.36 0.49
C LEU A 45 19.60 6.70 -0.40
N LEU A 46 19.82 7.13 -1.64
CA LEU A 46 18.73 7.41 -2.58
C LEU A 46 17.88 6.14 -2.80
N GLY A 47 16.59 6.23 -2.50
CA GLY A 47 15.62 5.14 -2.70
C GLY A 47 15.57 4.07 -1.60
N GLN A 48 16.36 4.20 -0.52
CA GLN A 48 16.37 3.23 0.58
C GLN A 48 15.14 3.34 1.51
N ALA A 49 14.49 4.51 1.57
CA ALA A 49 13.30 4.72 2.38
C ALA A 49 12.03 4.43 1.57
N ARG A 50 11.68 3.15 1.41
CA ARG A 50 10.38 2.73 0.86
C ARG A 50 9.51 2.10 1.94
N LEU A 51 8.31 2.65 2.12
CA LEU A 51 7.32 2.05 3.01
C LEU A 51 6.81 0.73 2.42
N PRO A 52 6.67 -0.34 3.22
CA PRO A 52 5.94 -1.53 2.82
C PRO A 52 4.51 -1.16 2.38
N ALA A 53 3.97 -1.91 1.43
CA ALA A 53 2.61 -1.70 0.96
C ALA A 53 1.59 -1.94 2.07
N THR A 54 0.47 -1.21 2.02
CA THR A 54 -0.63 -1.38 2.97
C THR A 54 -1.51 -2.57 2.59
N ALA A 55 -2.38 -2.98 3.52
CA ALA A 55 -3.33 -4.06 3.30
C ALA A 55 -4.37 -3.74 2.22
N ASP A 56 -4.64 -2.46 1.94
CA ASP A 56 -5.54 -2.07 0.85
C ASP A 56 -4.99 -2.37 -0.55
N ALA A 57 -3.66 -2.41 -0.69
CA ALA A 57 -2.99 -2.79 -1.92
C ALA A 57 -2.91 -4.31 -2.12
N ALA A 58 -3.24 -5.11 -1.09
CA ALA A 58 -3.23 -6.55 -1.18
C ALA A 58 -4.35 -7.05 -2.14
N PRO A 59 -4.12 -8.15 -2.87
CA PRO A 59 -5.14 -8.74 -3.74
C PRO A 59 -6.38 -9.14 -2.95
N LYS A 60 -7.56 -8.76 -3.46
CA LYS A 60 -8.87 -9.05 -2.84
C LYS A 60 -9.70 -10.09 -3.61
N SER A 61 -9.12 -10.70 -4.65
CA SER A 61 -9.79 -11.68 -5.51
C SER A 61 -8.89 -12.87 -5.81
N TRP A 62 -9.50 -14.00 -6.19
CA TRP A 62 -8.79 -15.22 -6.59
C TRP A 62 -7.80 -14.97 -7.73
N ASP A 63 -8.24 -14.32 -8.79
CA ASP A 63 -7.36 -13.97 -9.92
C ASP A 63 -6.24 -13.00 -9.50
N GLY A 64 -6.54 -12.06 -8.60
CA GLY A 64 -5.55 -11.14 -8.03
C GLY A 64 -4.47 -11.85 -7.22
N THR A 65 -4.76 -13.02 -6.66
CA THR A 65 -3.75 -13.88 -6.02
C THR A 65 -2.98 -14.78 -6.99
N HIS A 66 -3.17 -14.59 -8.30
CA HIS A 66 -2.67 -15.49 -9.34
C HIS A 66 -3.12 -16.94 -9.12
N GLN A 67 -4.42 -17.11 -8.88
CA GLN A 67 -5.04 -18.43 -8.67
C GLN A 67 -4.41 -19.17 -7.48
N GLY A 68 -4.15 -18.45 -6.38
CA GLY A 68 -3.58 -19.04 -5.18
C GLY A 68 -2.08 -19.30 -5.23
N ASN A 69 -1.32 -18.57 -6.05
CA ASN A 69 0.14 -18.74 -6.11
C ASN A 69 0.77 -18.56 -4.71
N THR A 70 1.38 -19.63 -4.20
CA THR A 70 1.87 -19.69 -2.82
C THR A 70 3.00 -18.70 -2.56
N GLU A 71 3.94 -18.54 -3.50
CA GLU A 71 5.07 -17.62 -3.36
C GLU A 71 4.62 -16.16 -3.32
N TYR A 72 3.64 -15.81 -4.16
CA TYR A 72 3.03 -14.49 -4.23
C TYR A 72 2.28 -14.17 -2.93
N ILE A 73 1.50 -15.12 -2.42
CA ILE A 73 0.80 -14.99 -1.14
C ILE A 73 1.79 -14.86 0.01
N ALA A 74 2.83 -15.70 0.06
CA ALA A 74 3.86 -15.65 1.09
C ALA A 74 4.65 -14.33 1.06
N ARG A 75 4.87 -13.75 -0.13
CA ARG A 75 5.43 -12.40 -0.26
C ARG A 75 4.51 -11.35 0.33
N TRP A 76 3.21 -11.40 0.02
CA TRP A 76 2.23 -10.47 0.58
C TRP A 76 2.14 -10.57 2.11
N ARG A 77 2.13 -11.78 2.67
CA ARG A 77 2.19 -12.00 4.13
C ARG A 77 3.37 -11.25 4.75
N ARG A 78 4.59 -11.51 4.24
CA ARG A 78 5.81 -10.83 4.71
C ARG A 78 5.74 -9.31 4.59
N THR A 79 5.17 -8.78 3.49
CA THR A 79 4.99 -7.33 3.31
C THR A 79 4.06 -6.74 4.37
N LEU A 80 2.95 -7.42 4.66
CA LEU A 80 1.99 -6.96 5.66
C LEU A 80 2.53 -7.08 7.09
N ASP A 81 3.28 -8.13 7.39
CA ASP A 81 3.98 -8.27 8.69
C ASP A 81 4.98 -7.13 8.89
N ALA A 82 5.76 -6.80 7.85
CA ALA A 82 6.70 -5.68 7.88
C ALA A 82 5.99 -4.33 8.04
N ARG A 83 4.80 -4.18 7.43
CA ARG A 83 3.95 -2.99 7.60
C ARG A 83 3.44 -2.88 9.04
N ALA A 84 2.90 -3.97 9.60
CA ALA A 84 2.41 -3.98 10.98
C ALA A 84 3.53 -3.66 11.98
N ALA A 85 4.72 -4.25 11.82
CA ALA A 85 5.87 -3.96 12.67
C ALA A 85 6.40 -2.51 12.51
N LEU A 86 6.15 -1.87 11.37
CA LEU A 86 6.44 -0.45 11.18
C LEU A 86 5.42 0.42 11.91
N GLU A 87 4.13 0.15 11.73
CA GLU A 87 3.03 0.93 12.34
C GLU A 87 3.03 0.81 13.87
N GLU A 88 3.43 -0.34 14.43
CA GLU A 88 3.60 -0.50 15.88
C GLU A 88 4.69 0.42 16.44
N ARG A 89 5.81 0.57 15.72
CA ARG A 89 6.91 1.46 16.13
C ARG A 89 6.63 2.93 15.82
N HIS A 90 5.79 3.18 14.82
CA HIS A 90 5.47 4.48 14.27
C HIS A 90 3.95 4.61 14.15
N PRO A 91 3.24 4.82 15.28
CA PRO A 91 1.78 4.90 15.29
C PRO A 91 1.25 6.07 14.44
N GLU A 92 2.05 7.09 14.20
CA GLU A 92 1.75 8.19 13.26
C GLU A 92 1.62 7.73 11.80
N LEU A 93 2.22 6.59 11.45
CA LEU A 93 2.13 5.99 10.12
C LEU A 93 0.98 4.97 10.02
N ALA A 94 0.32 4.63 11.12
CA ALA A 94 -0.73 3.63 11.15
C ALA A 94 -1.93 4.06 10.30
N GLU A 95 -2.40 3.15 9.45
CA GLU A 95 -3.62 3.38 8.67
C GLU A 95 -4.82 3.40 9.63
N LYS A 96 -5.61 4.48 9.61
CA LYS A 96 -6.87 4.55 10.37
C LYS A 96 -7.87 3.61 9.72
N ARG A 97 -8.21 2.52 10.42
CA ARG A 97 -9.18 1.53 9.98
C ARG A 97 -10.30 1.40 10.99
N SER A 98 -11.52 1.61 10.52
CA SER A 98 -12.73 1.43 11.32
C SER A 98 -13.12 -0.05 11.30
N PRO A 99 -13.31 -0.69 12.47
CA PRO A 99 -13.76 -2.08 12.53
C PRO A 99 -15.09 -2.30 11.78
N VAL A 100 -15.23 -3.41 11.07
CA VAL A 100 -16.50 -3.81 10.44
C VAL A 100 -17.39 -4.46 11.49
N VAL A 101 -18.61 -3.94 11.66
CA VAL A 101 -19.59 -4.41 12.64
C VAL A 101 -20.63 -5.34 12.01
N ALA A 102 -21.01 -5.09 10.75
CA ALA A 102 -21.90 -5.97 10.00
C ALA A 102 -21.53 -5.99 8.51
N HIS A 103 -21.51 -7.17 7.89
CA HIS A 103 -21.18 -7.35 6.46
C HIS A 103 -22.16 -8.29 5.75
N GLU A 104 -23.22 -8.70 6.43
CA GLU A 104 -24.23 -9.63 5.91
C GLU A 104 -25.57 -8.93 5.71
N GLY A 105 -26.49 -9.58 5.00
CA GLY A 105 -27.86 -9.09 4.78
C GLY A 105 -27.86 -7.71 4.09
N PRO A 106 -28.52 -6.67 4.66
CA PRO A 106 -28.58 -5.33 4.08
C PRO A 106 -27.22 -4.64 3.88
N TYR A 107 -26.14 -5.18 4.47
CA TYR A 107 -24.78 -4.65 4.40
C TYR A 107 -23.84 -5.51 3.55
N HIS A 108 -24.36 -6.52 2.83
CA HIS A 108 -23.57 -7.39 1.98
C HIS A 108 -22.78 -6.62 0.90
N ALA A 109 -23.37 -5.58 0.32
CA ALA A 109 -22.71 -4.77 -0.73
C ALA A 109 -21.78 -3.69 -0.17
N ALA A 110 -21.97 -3.26 1.07
CA ALA A 110 -21.19 -2.23 1.74
C ALA A 110 -21.21 -2.52 3.25
N PRO A 111 -20.13 -3.08 3.81
CA PRO A 111 -20.07 -3.42 5.22
C PRO A 111 -20.25 -2.18 6.09
N LEU A 112 -21.06 -2.30 7.14
CA LEU A 112 -21.24 -1.28 8.16
C LEU A 112 -20.01 -1.24 9.06
N THR A 113 -19.39 -0.06 9.17
CA THR A 113 -18.24 0.18 10.05
C THR A 113 -18.65 0.73 11.43
N ALA A 114 -17.77 0.58 12.42
CA ALA A 114 -17.99 1.08 13.78
C ALA A 114 -18.13 2.61 13.81
N ASP A 115 -17.40 3.31 12.94
CA ASP A 115 -17.46 4.77 12.85
C ASP A 115 -18.78 5.25 12.25
N GLU A 116 -19.31 4.55 11.23
CA GLU A 116 -20.64 4.82 10.67
C GLU A 116 -21.75 4.56 11.69
N LEU A 117 -21.60 3.49 12.49
CA LEU A 117 -22.52 3.17 13.58
C LEU A 117 -22.47 4.24 14.68
N ALA A 118 -21.27 4.64 15.11
CA ALA A 118 -21.08 5.68 16.13
C ALA A 118 -21.56 7.06 15.67
N SER A 119 -21.41 7.36 14.38
CA SER A 119 -21.85 8.62 13.77
C SER A 119 -23.35 8.64 13.43
N GLY A 120 -24.07 7.52 13.59
CA GLY A 120 -25.47 7.38 13.22
C GLY A 120 -25.72 7.41 11.70
N ALA A 121 -24.68 7.30 10.88
CA ALA A 121 -24.74 7.37 9.42
C ALA A 121 -25.10 6.01 8.77
N ILE A 122 -25.98 5.24 9.41
CA ILE A 122 -26.34 3.89 8.98
C ILE A 122 -27.22 3.96 7.73
N LYS A 123 -26.72 3.44 6.60
CA LYS A 123 -27.47 3.35 5.35
C LYS A 123 -27.60 1.89 4.92
N PRO A 124 -28.73 1.21 5.17
CA PRO A 124 -28.96 -0.11 4.61
C PRO A 124 -29.01 0.01 3.09
N ARG A 125 -28.22 -0.81 2.37
CA ARG A 125 -28.14 -0.77 0.91
C ARG A 125 -28.84 -2.01 0.36
N HIS A 126 -30.15 -1.90 0.25
CA HIS A 126 -30.96 -2.94 -0.39
C HIS A 126 -30.66 -2.98 -1.89
N HIS A 127 -30.13 -4.11 -2.37
CA HIS A 127 -30.34 -4.51 -3.76
C HIS A 127 -31.79 -5.02 -3.88
N ALA A 128 -32.69 -4.19 -4.42
CA ALA A 128 -33.98 -4.66 -4.88
C ALA A 128 -33.74 -5.51 -6.15
N HIS A 129 -33.84 -6.83 -6.04
CA HIS A 129 -33.93 -7.73 -7.18
C HIS A 129 -35.42 -7.92 -7.49
N PRO A 130 -35.98 -7.36 -8.59
CA PRO A 130 -37.36 -7.61 -8.93
C PRO A 130 -37.49 -9.01 -9.54
N HIS A 131 -37.85 -10.01 -8.74
CA HIS A 131 -38.43 -11.24 -9.26
C HIS A 131 -39.90 -10.99 -9.63
N GLY A 132 -40.12 -10.32 -10.75
CA GLY A 132 -41.43 -10.21 -11.38
C GLY A 132 -41.60 -11.31 -12.43
N HIS A 133 -42.22 -12.43 -12.07
CA HIS A 133 -42.69 -13.42 -13.03
C HIS A 133 -44.21 -13.56 -12.89
N PRO A 134 -45.03 -12.92 -13.75
CA PRO A 134 -46.46 -13.19 -13.77
C PRO A 134 -46.73 -14.41 -14.67
N HIS A 135 -47.05 -15.55 -14.06
CA HIS A 135 -47.80 -16.59 -14.76
C HIS A 135 -49.29 -16.22 -14.74
N SER A 136 -49.77 -15.57 -15.80
CA SER A 136 -51.20 -15.48 -16.08
C SER A 136 -51.64 -16.74 -16.84
N HIS A 137 -52.24 -17.72 -16.13
CA HIS A 137 -53.05 -18.74 -16.79
C HIS A 137 -54.45 -18.17 -17.02
N GLN A 138 -54.68 -17.67 -18.22
CA GLN A 138 -56.01 -17.40 -18.76
C GLN A 138 -56.71 -18.75 -18.99
N PHE A 139 -57.73 -19.07 -18.20
CA PHE A 139 -58.63 -20.19 -18.51
C PHE A 139 -59.52 -19.81 -19.71
N PRO A 140 -59.58 -20.61 -20.79
CA PRO A 140 -60.63 -20.45 -21.79
C PRO A 140 -61.95 -20.97 -21.21
N ALA A 141 -62.96 -20.08 -21.16
CA ALA A 141 -64.33 -20.45 -20.86
C ALA A 141 -64.82 -21.42 -21.94
N GLY A 142 -65.24 -22.61 -21.50
CA GLY A 142 -65.90 -23.57 -22.37
C GLY A 142 -67.23 -23.01 -22.87
N GLN A 143 -67.43 -23.04 -24.18
CA GLN A 143 -68.74 -22.98 -24.81
C GLN A 143 -68.91 -24.22 -25.69
N ASN A 144 -69.89 -25.03 -25.31
CA ASN A 144 -70.65 -25.99 -26.13
C ASN A 144 -71.87 -26.38 -25.29
N PRO A 145 -73.00 -26.87 -25.86
CA PRO A 145 -73.34 -27.11 -27.28
C PRO A 145 -74.74 -26.57 -27.68
N GLY A 146 -75.15 -26.71 -28.95
CA GLY A 146 -76.58 -26.66 -29.32
C GLY A 146 -76.90 -26.33 -30.79
N GLU A 147 -77.25 -27.38 -31.54
CA GLU A 147 -78.11 -27.47 -32.76
C GLU A 147 -77.72 -26.75 -34.05
#